data_AF-A0A2S9G106-F1
#
_entry.id   AF-A0A2S9G106-F1
#
_cell.length_a   1.000
_cell.length_b   1.000
_cell.length_c   1.000
_cell.angle_alpha   90.00
_cell.angle_beta   90.00
_cell.angle_gamma   90.00
#
_symmetry.space_group_name_H-M   'P 1'
#
loop_
_entity.id
_entity.type
_entity.pdbx_description
1 polymer ?
#
loop_
_entity_poly.entity_id
_entity_poly.type
_entity_poly.pdbx_seq_one_letter_code
_entity_poly.pdbx_strand_id
1 'polypeptide(L)'
;PQGAHDILGRGGGHIEKTRVHHEMRQLLGPNLFDVTHEAWLPRRRALQPVFTKQHVREFAGDMAEAAHAVADSWADGTVVDLDT
;
A
#
# COMPACT_ATOMS: atom_id res chain seq x y z
N PRO A 1 -15.75 8.20 -10.31
CA PRO A 1 -17.14 8.00 -10.79
C PRO A 1 -18.08 7.85 -9.57
N GLN A 2 -19.36 8.20 -9.71
CA GLN A 2 -20.30 8.24 -8.58
C GLN A 2 -20.43 6.88 -7.87
N GLY A 3 -20.64 5.79 -8.62
CA GLY A 3 -20.78 4.45 -8.02
C GLY A 3 -19.56 4.01 -7.19
N ALA A 4 -18.35 4.39 -7.59
CA ALA A 4 -17.14 4.10 -6.80
C ALA A 4 -17.11 4.92 -5.51
N HIS A 5 -17.52 6.19 -5.56
CA HIS A 5 -17.60 7.06 -4.38
C HIS A 5 -18.64 6.53 -3.38
N ASP A 6 -19.79 6.07 -3.86
CA ASP A 6 -20.87 5.55 -3.01
C ASP A 6 -20.48 4.27 -2.26
N ILE A 7 -19.60 3.46 -2.86
CA ILE A 7 -19.11 2.22 -2.26
C ILE A 7 -17.89 2.50 -1.36
N LEU A 8 -16.89 3.22 -1.86
CA LEU A 8 -15.59 3.41 -1.18
C LEU A 8 -15.61 4.51 -0.12
N GLY A 9 -16.50 5.50 -0.25
CA GLY A 9 -16.63 6.62 0.69
C GLY A 9 -17.43 6.27 1.94
N ARG A 10 -18.20 5.18 1.94
CA ARG A 10 -18.95 4.72 3.11
C ARG A 10 -18.01 4.09 4.13
N GLY A 11 -17.79 4.77 5.26
CA GLY A 11 -17.00 4.26 6.38
C GLY A 11 -17.75 3.24 7.24
N GLY A 12 -17.08 2.68 8.25
CA GLY A 12 -17.76 1.95 9.34
C GLY A 12 -18.27 0.53 9.02
N GLY A 13 -17.63 -0.20 8.11
CA GLY A 13 -17.93 -1.63 7.90
C GLY A 13 -19.18 -1.94 7.07
N HIS A 14 -19.80 -0.94 6.43
CA HIS A 14 -20.95 -1.14 5.54
C HIS A 14 -20.62 -1.96 4.29
N ILE A 15 -19.35 -1.92 3.87
CA ILE A 15 -18.81 -2.67 2.74
C ILE A 15 -17.59 -3.43 3.24
N GLU A 16 -17.56 -4.73 2.95
CA GLU A 16 -16.50 -5.63 3.37
C GLU A 16 -15.63 -6.12 2.21
N LYS A 17 -14.53 -6.77 2.58
CA LYS A 17 -13.58 -7.38 1.65
C LYS A 17 -14.26 -8.46 0.80
N THR A 18 -13.95 -8.47 -0.50
CA THR A 18 -14.46 -9.45 -1.46
C THR A 18 -13.63 -10.74 -1.46
N ARG A 19 -14.10 -11.79 -2.16
CA ARG A 19 -13.48 -13.13 -2.23
C ARG A 19 -11.95 -13.11 -2.45
N VAL A 20 -11.44 -12.24 -3.32
CA VAL A 20 -9.99 -12.13 -3.59
C VAL A 20 -9.17 -11.85 -2.32
N HIS A 21 -9.71 -11.10 -1.36
CA HIS A 21 -9.02 -10.82 -0.11
C HIS A 21 -8.96 -12.04 0.81
N HIS A 22 -10.02 -12.86 0.83
CA HIS A 22 -10.03 -14.12 1.56
C HIS A 22 -8.98 -15.10 1.00
N GLU A 23 -8.83 -15.14 -0.31
CA GLU A 23 -7.80 -15.94 -0.98
C GLU A 23 -6.40 -15.42 -0.61
N MET A 24 -6.18 -14.10 -0.64
CA MET A 24 -4.90 -13.50 -0.23
C MET A 24 -4.54 -13.78 1.23
N ARG A 25 -5.52 -13.86 2.14
CA ARG A 25 -5.26 -14.27 3.53
C ARG A 25 -4.65 -15.66 3.64
N GLN A 26 -5.03 -16.60 2.78
CA GLN A 26 -4.47 -17.95 2.78
C GLN A 26 -2.99 -17.95 2.36
N LEU A 27 -2.58 -16.98 1.54
CA LEU A 27 -1.22 -16.86 1.05
C LEU A 27 -0.31 -16.04 1.97
N LEU A 28 -0.82 -14.93 2.50
CA LEU A 28 -0.02 -13.92 3.20
C LEU A 28 -0.23 -13.93 4.73
N GLY A 29 -1.19 -14.73 5.22
CA GLY A 29 -1.70 -14.61 6.58
C GLY A 29 -2.44 -13.29 6.82
N PRO A 30 -3.08 -13.10 8.00
CA PRO A 30 -3.92 -11.95 8.26
C PRO A 30 -3.15 -10.62 8.25
N ASN A 31 -3.46 -9.74 7.32
CA ASN A 31 -2.85 -8.40 7.20
C ASN A 31 -3.89 -7.32 6.86
N LEU A 32 -3.48 -6.04 6.88
CA LEU A 32 -4.38 -4.88 6.64
C LEU A 32 -5.14 -4.92 5.31
N PHE A 33 -4.61 -5.61 4.30
CA PHE A 33 -5.27 -5.76 3.02
C PHE A 33 -6.45 -6.74 3.11
N ASP A 34 -6.31 -7.85 3.85
CA ASP A 34 -7.30 -8.94 3.86
C ASP A 34 -8.30 -8.94 5.03
N VAL A 35 -8.02 -8.20 6.11
CA VAL A 35 -8.89 -8.22 7.29
C VAL A 35 -10.17 -7.40 7.13
N THR A 36 -11.27 -7.93 7.68
CA THR A 36 -12.59 -7.28 7.74
C THR A 36 -12.59 -6.17 8.80
N HIS A 37 -13.61 -5.31 8.78
CA HIS A 37 -13.61 -4.02 9.47
C HIS A 37 -13.21 -4.08 10.95
N GLU A 38 -13.84 -4.98 11.72
CA GLU A 38 -13.60 -5.20 13.15
C GLU A 38 -12.11 -5.40 13.46
N ALA A 39 -11.47 -6.33 12.74
CA ALA A 39 -10.07 -6.68 12.96
C ALA A 39 -9.11 -5.70 12.27
N TRP A 40 -9.57 -4.99 11.24
CA TRP A 40 -8.82 -3.99 10.50
C TRP A 40 -8.64 -2.69 11.28
N LEU A 41 -9.69 -2.18 11.89
CA LEU A 41 -9.73 -0.85 12.49
C LEU A 41 -8.65 -0.61 13.56
N PRO A 42 -8.45 -1.47 14.57
CA PRO A 42 -7.38 -1.27 15.56
C PRO A 42 -5.99 -1.35 14.93
N ARG A 43 -5.77 -2.26 13.96
CA ARG A 43 -4.47 -2.40 13.27
C ARG A 43 -4.14 -1.17 12.41
N ARG A 44 -5.13 -0.65 11.67
CA ARG A 44 -4.96 0.58 10.89
C ARG A 44 -4.60 1.74 11.81
N ARG A 45 -5.29 1.89 12.95
CA ARG A 45 -5.00 2.95 13.92
C ARG A 45 -3.60 2.82 14.50
N ALA A 46 -3.13 1.61 14.78
CA ALA A 46 -1.78 1.37 15.25
C ALA A 46 -0.71 1.76 14.22
N LEU A 47 -0.96 1.53 12.93
CA LEU A 47 -0.03 1.87 11.85
C LEU A 47 -0.11 3.32 11.37
N GLN A 48 -1.24 4.01 11.57
CA GLN A 48 -1.45 5.38 11.11
C GLN A 48 -0.31 6.35 11.49
N PRO A 49 0.24 6.35 12.72
CA PRO A 49 1.31 7.28 13.11
C PRO A 49 2.62 7.09 12.33
N VAL A 50 2.84 5.94 11.70
CA VAL A 50 4.01 5.70 10.85
C VAL A 50 3.93 6.54 9.57
N PHE A 51 2.73 6.90 9.10
CA PHE A 51 2.52 7.64 7.85
C PHE A 51 2.19 9.13 8.06
N THR A 52 2.80 9.75 9.08
CA THR A 52 2.68 11.21 9.27
C THR A 52 3.48 11.97 8.21
N LYS A 53 3.17 13.25 7.98
CA LYS A 53 3.94 14.10 7.06
C LYS A 53 5.43 14.18 7.41
N GLN A 54 5.78 14.02 8.70
CA GLN A 54 7.18 13.99 9.12
C GLN A 54 7.86 12.71 8.64
N HIS A 55 7.36 11.53 9.05
CA HIS A 55 7.93 10.24 8.66
C HIS A 55 7.92 10.03 7.13
N VAL A 56 6.87 10.49 6.43
CA VAL A 56 6.82 10.40 4.96
C VAL A 56 7.96 11.19 4.29
N ARG A 57 8.41 12.31 4.87
CA ARG A 57 9.57 13.05 4.34
C ARG A 57 10.87 12.29 4.55
N GLU A 58 11.00 11.59 5.67
CA GLU A 58 12.15 10.74 5.95
C GLU A 58 12.20 9.58 4.96
N PHE A 59 11.09 8.83 4.80
CA PHE A 59 11.00 7.76 3.80
C PHE A 59 11.26 8.24 2.36
N ALA A 60 10.85 9.47 2.02
CA ALA A 60 11.11 10.03 0.70
C ALA A 60 12.61 10.20 0.43
N GLY A 61 13.42 10.48 1.45
CA GLY A 61 14.88 10.52 1.34
C GLY A 61 15.45 9.13 0.99
N ASP A 62 15.07 8.11 1.75
CA ASP A 62 15.51 6.73 1.52
C ASP A 62 15.08 6.22 0.13
N MET A 63 13.85 6.53 -0.29
CA MET A 63 13.34 6.19 -1.62
C MET A 63 14.12 6.90 -2.73
N ALA A 64 14.47 8.18 -2.53
CA ALA A 64 15.28 8.91 -3.49
C ALA A 64 16.68 8.32 -3.59
N GLU A 65 17.33 8.00 -2.48
CA GLU A 65 18.65 7.36 -2.48
C GLU A 65 18.64 6.02 -3.22
N ALA A 66 17.67 5.17 -2.95
CA ALA A 66 17.51 3.89 -3.64
C ALA A 66 17.32 4.08 -5.16
N ALA A 67 16.53 5.09 -5.56
CA ALA A 67 16.32 5.40 -6.97
C ALA A 67 17.62 5.90 -7.65
N HIS A 68 18.40 6.76 -6.98
CA HIS A 68 19.69 7.22 -7.51
C HIS A 68 20.67 6.05 -7.64
N ALA A 69 20.77 5.17 -6.64
CA ALA A 69 21.64 4.00 -6.70
C ALA A 69 21.32 3.08 -7.90
N VAL A 70 20.05 2.91 -8.23
CA VAL A 70 19.64 2.16 -9.43
C VAL A 70 19.98 2.92 -10.71
N ALA A 71 19.67 4.21 -10.77
CA ALA A 71 19.94 5.03 -11.96
C ALA A 71 21.45 5.14 -12.27
N ASP A 72 22.28 5.32 -11.24
CA ASP A 72 23.74 5.44 -11.34
C ASP A 72 24.39 4.12 -11.80
N SER A 73 23.68 2.99 -11.69
CA SER A 73 24.15 1.69 -12.19
C SER A 73 24.03 1.54 -13.71
N TRP A 74 23.28 2.42 -14.37
CA TRP A 74 23.02 2.32 -15.81
C TRP A 74 24.05 3.12 -16.62
N ALA A 75 24.57 2.50 -17.69
CA ALA A 75 25.40 3.20 -18.66
C ALA A 75 24.54 3.99 -19.65
N ASP A 76 25.11 5.04 -20.26
CA ASP A 76 24.41 5.80 -21.29
C ASP A 76 23.98 4.90 -22.47
N GLY A 77 22.76 5.13 -22.97
CA GLY A 77 22.16 4.32 -24.03
C GLY A 77 21.71 2.90 -23.61
N THR A 78 21.77 2.54 -22.33
CA THR A 78 21.26 1.24 -21.86
C THR A 78 19.75 1.16 -22.05
N VAL A 79 19.29 0.09 -22.70
CA VAL A 79 17.87 -0.26 -22.76
C VAL A 79 17.57 -1.15 -21.57
N VAL A 80 16.73 -0.67 -20.65
CA VAL A 80 16.31 -1.39 -19.45
C VAL A 80 14.88 -1.88 -19.64
N ASP A 81 14.66 -3.16 -19.38
CA ASP A 81 13.31 -3.71 -19.23
C ASP A 81 12.79 -3.37 -17.84
N LEU A 82 11.58 -2.81 -17.77
CA LEU A 82 10.93 -2.40 -16.51
C LEU A 82 9.90 -3.44 -16.02
N ASP A 83 9.62 -4.46 -16.84
CA ASP A 83 8.62 -5.48 -16.55
C ASP A 83 9.23 -6.80 -16.00
N THR A 84 10.56 -6.90 -15.96
CA THR A 84 11.31 -8.03 -15.36
C THR A 84 11.99 -7.67 -14.05
#